data_AF-A0A1G9V267-F1
#
_entry.id   AF-A0A1G9V267-F1
#
_cell.length_a   1.000
_cell.length_b   1.000
_cell.length_c   1.000
_cell.angle_alpha   90.00
_cell.angle_beta   90.00
_cell.angle_gamma   90.00
#
_symmetry.space_group_name_H-M   'P 1'
#
loop_
_entity.id
_entity.type
_entity.pdbx_description
1 polymer ?
#
loop_
_entity_poly.entity_id
_entity_poly.type
_entity_poly.pdbx_seq_one_letter_code
_entity_poly.pdbx_strand_id
1 'polypeptide(L)'
;MTEIDFIDKVKCISKDSKNLIYNDGGYTIQRGMAHSISGHVEDLFALYVAKKINSTELTYYVDKVISFREMDGSKAISFKPDLMIVNNENVMTHYFDLKTDLGWNRYLKDYVTKKHNFIEKLKQRNKAWINLKNQKARDVVVSDTLKYHMVVVYGGNINAKTMQENNQIVMALDNVKLDVLYHDIEGKGFEVDHTSFKNIHTSIIETI
;
A
#
# COMPACT_ATOMS: atom_id res chain seq x y z
N MET A 1 -5.07 1.35 -17.25
CA MET A 1 -3.77 0.65 -17.15
C MET A 1 -4.11 -0.78 -16.84
N THR A 2 -3.57 -1.75 -17.57
CA THR A 2 -3.82 -3.17 -17.25
C THR A 2 -2.96 -3.62 -16.07
N GLU A 3 -3.28 -4.76 -15.50
CA GLU A 3 -2.55 -5.37 -14.38
C GLU A 3 -1.14 -5.78 -14.81
N ILE A 4 -1.03 -6.31 -16.04
CA ILE A 4 0.24 -6.64 -16.69
C ILE A 4 1.07 -5.37 -16.91
N ASP A 5 0.48 -4.30 -17.47
CA ASP A 5 1.20 -3.03 -17.67
C ASP A 5 1.77 -2.46 -16.37
N PHE A 6 1.00 -2.56 -15.27
CA PHE A 6 1.45 -2.11 -13.96
C PHE A 6 2.68 -2.90 -13.50
N ILE A 7 2.60 -4.24 -13.51
CA ILE A 7 3.69 -5.12 -13.11
C ILE A 7 4.94 -4.90 -13.97
N ASP A 8 4.78 -4.80 -15.29
CA ASP A 8 5.91 -4.59 -16.19
C ASP A 8 6.60 -3.24 -15.97
N LYS A 9 5.83 -2.18 -15.68
CA LYS A 9 6.41 -0.89 -15.28
C LYS A 9 7.17 -0.97 -13.96
N VAL A 10 6.67 -1.71 -12.96
CA VAL A 10 7.41 -1.94 -11.72
C VAL A 10 8.71 -2.70 -12.01
N LYS A 11 8.70 -3.72 -12.87
CA LYS A 11 9.91 -4.46 -13.28
C LYS A 11 10.96 -3.54 -13.92
N CYS A 12 10.53 -2.64 -14.80
CA CYS A 12 11.42 -1.63 -15.40
C CYS A 12 12.06 -0.75 -14.33
N ILE A 13 11.26 -0.20 -13.42
CA ILE A 13 11.77 0.63 -12.30
C ILE A 13 12.79 -0.14 -11.45
N SER A 14 12.51 -1.40 -11.13
CA SER A 14 13.42 -2.29 -10.39
C SER A 14 14.70 -2.64 -11.15
N LYS A 15 14.66 -2.68 -12.48
CA LYS A 15 15.85 -2.90 -13.31
C LYS A 15 16.73 -1.66 -13.32
N ASP A 16 16.12 -0.49 -13.53
CA ASP A 16 16.82 0.77 -13.65
C ASP A 16 17.48 1.18 -12.32
N SER A 17 16.87 0.82 -11.20
CA SER A 17 17.41 1.10 -9.86
C SER A 17 18.74 0.37 -9.54
N LYS A 18 19.13 -0.62 -10.34
CA LYS A 18 20.43 -1.30 -10.21
C LYS A 18 21.57 -0.55 -10.88
N ASN A 19 21.25 0.39 -11.77
CA ASN A 19 22.24 1.23 -12.43
C ASN A 19 22.72 2.33 -11.48
N LEU A 20 23.89 2.91 -11.78
CA LEU A 20 24.36 4.10 -11.06
C LEU A 20 23.49 5.30 -11.45
N ILE A 21 23.05 6.10 -10.47
CA ILE A 21 22.34 7.38 -10.72
C ILE A 21 23.22 8.35 -11.51
N TYR A 22 24.50 8.42 -11.15
CA TYR A 22 25.50 9.20 -11.85
C TYR A 22 26.35 8.23 -12.66
N ASN A 23 26.74 8.61 -13.88
CA ASN A 23 27.63 7.78 -14.69
C ASN A 23 28.91 7.41 -13.91
N ASP A 24 29.63 6.42 -14.43
CA ASP A 24 30.85 5.94 -13.79
C ASP A 24 32.05 6.90 -13.94
N GLY A 25 31.90 8.01 -14.68
CA GLY A 25 32.94 9.00 -14.93
C GLY A 25 34.16 8.44 -15.66
N GLY A 26 34.04 7.28 -16.32
CA GLY A 26 35.18 6.55 -16.89
C GLY A 26 35.97 5.70 -15.88
N TYR A 27 35.46 5.54 -14.65
CA TYR A 27 36.04 4.66 -13.62
C TYR A 27 35.28 3.33 -13.53
N THR A 28 35.90 2.32 -12.92
CA THR A 28 35.23 1.03 -12.64
C THR A 28 34.38 1.14 -11.36
N ILE A 29 33.18 1.68 -11.47
CA ILE A 29 32.24 1.83 -10.34
C ILE A 29 31.13 0.78 -10.46
N GLN A 30 30.89 0.02 -9.38
CA GLN A 30 29.83 -0.97 -9.32
C GLN A 30 28.94 -0.73 -8.10
N ARG A 31 27.62 -0.94 -8.27
CA ARG A 31 26.63 -0.78 -7.22
C ARG A 31 26.35 -2.11 -6.54
N GLY A 32 26.51 -2.17 -5.22
CA GLY A 32 26.23 -3.39 -4.45
C GLY A 32 24.74 -3.66 -4.20
N MET A 33 23.92 -2.62 -4.00
CA MET A 33 22.47 -2.74 -3.73
C MET A 33 21.69 -1.74 -4.57
N ALA A 34 20.49 -2.08 -5.05
CA ALA A 34 19.64 -1.17 -5.83
C ALA A 34 19.31 0.16 -5.10
N HIS A 35 18.95 1.19 -5.85
CA HIS A 35 18.35 2.42 -5.32
C HIS A 35 16.94 2.13 -4.78
N SER A 36 16.47 2.93 -3.80
CA SER A 36 15.09 2.80 -3.31
C SER A 36 14.12 3.16 -4.43
N ILE A 37 13.09 2.33 -4.60
CA ILE A 37 12.06 2.51 -5.63
C ILE A 37 10.66 2.76 -5.05
N SER A 38 10.52 2.78 -3.71
CA SER A 38 9.20 2.74 -3.05
C SER A 38 8.29 3.86 -3.54
N GLY A 39 8.75 5.11 -3.49
CA GLY A 39 7.96 6.27 -3.94
C GLY A 39 7.51 6.17 -5.40
N HIS A 40 8.34 5.63 -6.31
CA HIS A 40 7.94 5.45 -7.71
C HIS A 40 6.85 4.38 -7.85
N VAL A 41 6.91 3.33 -7.04
CA VAL A 41 5.91 2.26 -7.03
C VAL A 41 4.61 2.74 -6.39
N GLU A 42 4.68 3.56 -5.35
CA GLU A 42 3.53 4.20 -4.69
C GLU A 42 2.76 5.10 -5.67
N ASP A 43 3.47 6.00 -6.38
CA ASP A 43 2.90 6.86 -7.43
C ASP A 43 2.26 6.04 -8.56
N LEU A 44 2.97 5.00 -9.02
CA LEU A 44 2.50 4.13 -10.09
C LEU A 44 1.25 3.35 -9.68
N PHE A 45 1.19 2.87 -8.43
CA PHE A 45 0.03 2.17 -7.91
C PHE A 45 -1.18 3.10 -7.78
N ALA A 46 -0.99 4.33 -7.30
CA ALA A 46 -2.04 5.32 -7.27
C ALA A 46 -2.60 5.61 -8.67
N LEU A 47 -1.72 5.79 -9.67
CA LEU A 47 -2.12 5.99 -11.06
C LEU A 47 -2.87 4.77 -11.64
N TYR A 48 -2.40 3.56 -11.30
CA TYR A 48 -3.05 2.33 -11.70
C TYR A 48 -4.49 2.25 -11.16
N VAL A 49 -4.65 2.41 -9.84
CA VAL A 49 -5.96 2.38 -9.17
C VAL A 49 -6.87 3.46 -9.73
N ALA A 50 -6.41 4.71 -9.84
CA ALA A 50 -7.20 5.82 -10.37
C ALA A 50 -7.68 5.55 -11.80
N LYS A 51 -6.81 5.03 -12.68
CA LYS A 51 -7.18 4.69 -14.05
C LYS A 51 -8.15 3.50 -14.15
N LYS A 52 -8.07 2.54 -13.22
CA LYS A 52 -8.94 1.37 -13.23
C LYS A 52 -10.33 1.71 -12.73
N ILE A 53 -10.42 2.51 -11.66
CA ILE A 53 -11.68 2.93 -11.06
C ILE A 53 -12.36 4.01 -11.89
N ASN A 54 -11.57 4.92 -12.47
CA ASN A 54 -12.04 5.96 -13.40
C ASN A 54 -13.22 6.78 -12.83
N SER A 55 -13.11 7.21 -11.58
CA SER A 55 -14.10 8.04 -10.88
C SER A 55 -13.52 9.41 -10.53
N THR A 56 -14.30 10.46 -10.77
CA THR A 56 -13.98 11.84 -10.35
C THR A 56 -14.36 12.13 -8.91
N GLU A 57 -15.13 11.24 -8.26
CA GLU A 57 -15.59 11.40 -6.88
C GLU A 57 -14.53 10.99 -5.84
N LEU A 58 -13.37 10.51 -6.29
CA LEU A 58 -12.30 10.03 -5.42
C LEU A 58 -11.08 10.94 -5.50
N THR A 59 -10.51 11.26 -4.35
CA THR A 59 -9.21 11.90 -4.20
C THR A 59 -8.18 10.88 -3.71
N TYR A 60 -7.06 10.77 -4.43
CA TYR A 60 -5.96 9.86 -4.15
C TYR A 60 -4.81 10.63 -3.50
N TYR A 61 -4.49 10.30 -2.25
CA TYR A 61 -3.41 10.90 -1.49
C TYR A 61 -2.25 9.92 -1.38
N VAL A 62 -1.19 10.17 -2.16
CA VAL A 62 0.05 9.38 -2.11
C VAL A 62 0.99 9.94 -1.05
N ASP A 63 1.56 9.05 -0.25
CA ASP A 63 2.57 9.36 0.78
C ASP A 63 2.19 10.55 1.69
N LYS A 64 0.90 10.63 2.06
CA LYS A 64 0.35 11.82 2.71
C LYS A 64 0.14 11.64 4.20
N VAL A 65 0.67 12.58 4.99
CA VAL A 65 0.50 12.57 6.44
C VAL A 65 -0.94 12.91 6.81
N ILE A 66 -1.55 12.00 7.56
CA ILE A 66 -2.84 12.12 8.22
C ILE A 66 -2.64 11.97 9.73
N SER A 67 -3.43 12.69 10.49
CA SER A 67 -3.33 12.75 11.94
C SER A 67 -4.70 12.62 12.58
N PHE A 68 -4.75 12.04 13.78
CA PHE A 68 -5.95 12.01 14.62
C PHE A 68 -5.55 12.14 16.10
N ARG A 69 -6.54 12.36 16.98
CA ARG A 69 -6.33 12.29 18.44
C ARG A 69 -7.14 11.13 19.01
N GLU A 70 -6.52 10.38 19.90
CA GLU A 70 -7.27 9.38 20.68
C GLU A 70 -8.18 10.07 21.70
N MET A 71 -7.79 11.20 22.29
CA MET A 71 -8.66 11.94 23.20
C MET A 71 -8.52 13.44 22.95
N ASP A 72 -9.57 14.21 23.23
CA ASP A 72 -9.48 15.66 23.15
C ASP A 72 -8.36 16.15 24.08
N GLY A 73 -7.44 16.96 23.53
CA GLY A 73 -6.23 17.41 24.22
C GLY A 73 -5.03 16.44 24.18
N SER A 74 -5.20 15.16 23.81
CA SER A 74 -4.06 14.22 23.71
C SER A 74 -3.14 14.55 22.55
N LYS A 75 -1.84 14.19 22.63
CA LYS A 75 -0.91 14.34 21.50
C LYS A 75 -1.50 13.68 20.24
N ALA A 76 -1.37 14.36 19.10
CA ALA A 76 -1.82 13.81 17.83
C ALA A 76 -0.97 12.60 17.43
N ILE A 77 -1.64 11.53 16.98
CA ILE A 77 -1.01 10.38 16.34
C ILE A 77 -1.01 10.65 14.85
N SER A 78 0.17 10.62 14.23
CA SER A 78 0.32 10.85 12.79
C SER A 78 0.83 9.59 12.11
N PHE A 79 0.31 9.33 10.93
CA PHE A 79 0.70 8.20 10.09
C PHE A 79 0.66 8.62 8.63
N LYS A 80 1.28 7.80 7.79
CA LYS A 80 1.47 8.10 6.37
C LYS A 80 1.19 6.83 5.58
N PRO A 81 -0.04 6.65 5.09
CA PRO A 81 -0.35 5.61 4.11
C PRO A 81 0.45 5.85 2.83
N ASP A 82 0.86 4.77 2.18
CA ASP A 82 1.47 4.83 0.86
C ASP A 82 0.45 5.33 -0.17
N LEU A 83 -0.81 4.88 -0.03
CA LEU A 83 -1.95 5.48 -0.71
C LEU A 83 -3.17 5.51 0.22
N MET A 84 -3.81 6.67 0.31
CA MET A 84 -5.11 6.85 0.95
C MET A 84 -6.13 7.35 -0.08
N ILE A 85 -7.35 6.82 -0.01
CA ILE A 85 -8.47 7.27 -0.85
C ILE A 85 -9.51 7.96 0.03
N VAL A 86 -9.94 9.14 -0.40
CA VAL A 86 -11.00 9.94 0.24
C VAL A 86 -12.07 10.23 -0.81
N ASN A 87 -13.33 9.99 -0.48
CA ASN A 87 -14.45 10.31 -1.39
C ASN A 87 -14.81 11.82 -1.36
N ASN A 88 -15.75 12.22 -2.21
CA ASN A 88 -16.26 13.59 -2.33
C ASN A 88 -16.90 14.12 -1.02
N GLU A 89 -17.40 13.24 -0.16
CA GLU A 89 -17.93 13.55 1.18
C GLU A 89 -16.85 13.72 2.27
N ASN A 90 -15.57 13.70 1.91
CA ASN A 90 -14.43 13.72 2.84
C ASN A 90 -14.32 12.47 3.73
N VAL A 91 -14.86 11.33 3.31
CA VAL A 91 -14.71 10.06 4.03
C VAL A 91 -13.47 9.32 3.52
N MET A 92 -12.55 8.99 4.42
CA MET A 92 -11.43 8.11 4.17
C MET A 92 -11.94 6.67 4.06
N THR A 93 -11.94 6.13 2.85
CA THR A 93 -12.48 4.79 2.56
C THR A 93 -11.40 3.72 2.51
N HIS A 94 -10.16 4.08 2.15
CA HIS A 94 -9.07 3.11 1.99
C HIS A 94 -7.74 3.61 2.56
N TYR A 95 -6.99 2.67 3.16
CA TYR A 95 -5.59 2.80 3.56
C TYR A 95 -4.81 1.67 2.91
N PHE A 96 -3.99 1.98 1.91
CA PHE A 96 -3.02 1.06 1.32
C PHE A 96 -1.60 1.30 1.85
N ASP A 97 -0.88 0.20 2.05
CA ASP A 97 0.54 0.16 2.38
C ASP A 97 1.20 -0.89 1.49
N LEU A 98 2.17 -0.46 0.71
CA LEU A 98 2.82 -1.23 -0.31
C LEU A 98 4.10 -1.85 0.25
N LYS A 99 4.38 -3.07 -0.21
CA LYS A 99 5.61 -3.79 0.06
C LYS A 99 6.13 -4.32 -1.26
N THR A 100 7.39 -4.06 -1.58
CA THR A 100 7.98 -4.56 -2.81
C THR A 100 8.04 -6.09 -2.78
N ASP A 101 8.40 -6.69 -1.65
CA ASP A 101 8.47 -8.14 -1.48
C ASP A 101 8.09 -8.59 -0.06
N LEU A 102 8.06 -9.91 0.20
CA LEU A 102 7.71 -10.52 1.50
C LEU A 102 8.91 -10.75 2.42
N GLY A 103 10.07 -10.15 2.14
CA GLY A 103 11.33 -10.40 2.86
C GLY A 103 11.34 -9.92 4.30
N TRP A 104 10.32 -9.12 4.67
CA TRP A 104 10.13 -8.55 6.00
C TRP A 104 9.37 -9.47 6.98
N ASN A 105 9.07 -10.71 6.57
CA ASN A 105 8.12 -11.64 7.21
C ASN A 105 8.54 -12.27 8.57
N ARG A 106 9.67 -11.91 9.19
CA ARG A 106 10.01 -12.52 10.50
C ARG A 106 9.01 -12.21 11.62
N TYR A 107 8.21 -11.15 11.49
CA TYR A 107 7.25 -10.70 12.51
C TYR A 107 5.91 -10.25 11.92
N LEU A 108 5.43 -10.91 10.85
CA LEU A 108 4.17 -10.52 10.20
C LEU A 108 3.03 -10.42 11.21
N LYS A 109 2.86 -11.44 12.05
CA LYS A 109 1.77 -11.50 13.04
C LYS A 109 1.69 -10.24 13.89
N ASP A 110 2.81 -9.84 14.50
CA ASP A 110 2.87 -8.67 15.35
C ASP A 110 2.58 -7.39 14.56
N TYR A 111 3.10 -7.32 13.33
CA TYR A 111 2.88 -6.19 12.45
C TYR A 111 1.40 -6.03 12.09
N VAL A 112 0.75 -7.09 11.58
CA VAL A 112 -0.66 -7.02 11.16
C VAL A 112 -1.59 -6.87 12.35
N THR A 113 -1.26 -7.45 13.51
CA THR A 113 -2.04 -7.25 14.75
C THR A 113 -1.97 -5.80 15.21
N LYS A 114 -0.79 -5.16 15.16
CA LYS A 114 -0.66 -3.74 15.47
C LYS A 114 -1.47 -2.88 14.49
N LYS A 115 -1.45 -3.21 13.20
CA LYS A 115 -2.25 -2.49 12.18
C LYS A 115 -3.75 -2.68 12.37
N HIS A 116 -4.20 -3.89 12.68
CA HIS A 116 -5.59 -4.18 13.02
C HIS A 116 -6.06 -3.30 14.18
N ASN A 117 -5.35 -3.32 15.31
CA ASN A 117 -5.67 -2.51 16.49
C ASN A 117 -5.59 -1.00 16.21
N PHE A 118 -4.67 -0.58 15.34
CA PHE A 118 -4.56 0.81 14.92
C PHE A 118 -5.81 1.27 14.13
N ILE A 119 -6.29 0.44 13.20
CA ILE A 119 -7.51 0.75 12.43
C ILE A 119 -8.74 0.79 13.33
N GLU A 120 -8.87 -0.14 14.29
CA GLU A 120 -9.93 -0.09 15.30
C GLU A 120 -9.97 1.25 16.03
N LYS A 121 -8.82 1.70 16.53
CA LYS A 121 -8.70 2.99 17.20
C LYS A 121 -9.04 4.16 16.28
N LEU A 122 -8.61 4.11 15.02
CA LEU A 122 -8.87 5.16 14.04
C LEU A 122 -10.37 5.28 13.74
N LYS A 123 -11.06 4.15 13.55
CA LYS A 123 -12.52 4.08 13.35
C LYS A 123 -13.30 4.65 14.53
N GLN A 124 -12.96 4.23 15.75
CA GLN A 124 -13.62 4.69 16.98
C GLN A 124 -13.59 6.22 17.15
N ARG A 125 -12.61 6.91 16.56
CA ARG A 125 -12.54 8.38 16.61
C ARG A 125 -13.34 9.05 15.52
N ASN A 126 -13.51 8.38 14.38
CA ASN A 126 -14.27 8.86 13.22
C ASN A 126 -13.88 10.27 12.73
N LYS A 127 -12.72 10.78 13.16
CA LYS A 127 -12.25 12.13 12.88
C LYS A 127 -10.73 12.10 12.77
N ALA A 128 -10.24 12.52 11.62
CA ALA A 128 -8.83 12.73 11.36
C ALA A 128 -8.67 13.98 10.50
N TRP A 129 -7.43 14.41 10.27
CA TRP A 129 -7.16 15.53 9.38
C TRP A 129 -5.89 15.29 8.56
N ILE A 130 -5.93 15.76 7.33
CA ILE A 130 -4.83 15.69 6.37
C ILE A 130 -4.02 16.97 6.46
N ASN A 131 -2.71 16.84 6.69
CA ASN A 131 -1.81 17.99 6.75
C ASN A 131 -1.43 18.43 5.33
N LEU A 132 -2.00 19.55 4.88
CA LEU A 132 -1.69 20.13 3.57
C LEU A 132 -0.55 21.14 3.71
N LYS A 133 0.45 21.05 2.80
CA LYS A 133 1.59 21.97 2.82
C LYS A 133 1.07 23.36 2.47
N ASN A 134 1.38 24.37 3.30
CA ASN A 134 1.00 25.77 3.10
C ASN A 134 -0.52 26.02 3.01
N GLN A 135 -1.35 25.11 3.52
CA GLN A 135 -2.80 25.25 3.55
C GLN A 135 -3.33 24.81 4.92
N LYS A 136 -4.55 25.22 5.25
CA LYS A 136 -5.23 24.71 6.45
C LYS A 136 -5.38 23.19 6.31
N ALA A 137 -5.22 22.48 7.43
CA ALA A 137 -5.52 21.05 7.46
C ALA A 137 -6.96 20.79 7.00
N ARG A 138 -7.15 19.68 6.28
CA ARG A 138 -8.46 19.23 5.78
C ARG A 138 -8.98 18.14 6.70
N ASP A 139 -10.12 18.38 7.34
CA ASP A 139 -10.78 17.36 8.15
C ASP A 139 -11.30 16.24 7.25
N VAL A 140 -11.23 15.02 7.76
CA VAL A 140 -11.76 13.81 7.11
C VAL A 140 -12.46 12.93 8.13
N VAL A 141 -13.54 12.31 7.69
CA VAL A 141 -14.31 11.30 8.42
C VAL A 141 -13.67 9.94 8.14
N VAL A 142 -13.59 9.06 9.12
CA VAL A 142 -13.00 7.72 8.93
C VAL A 142 -14.13 6.73 8.69
N SER A 143 -14.11 6.00 7.58
CA SER A 143 -15.14 4.98 7.34
C SER A 143 -15.13 3.88 8.41
N ASP A 144 -16.30 3.51 8.93
CA ASP A 144 -16.45 2.37 9.85
C ASP A 144 -16.07 1.03 9.19
N THR A 145 -16.08 0.96 7.86
CA THR A 145 -15.65 -0.20 7.07
C THR A 145 -14.19 -0.14 6.63
N LEU A 146 -13.45 0.93 6.98
CA LEU A 146 -12.04 1.11 6.61
C LEU A 146 -11.21 -0.13 6.94
N LYS A 147 -10.38 -0.59 6.01
CA LYS A 147 -9.39 -1.64 6.28
C LYS A 147 -8.00 -1.13 5.92
N TYR A 148 -7.01 -1.70 6.58
CA TYR A 148 -5.62 -1.57 6.18
C TYR A 148 -5.30 -2.64 5.14
N HIS A 149 -5.05 -2.20 3.91
CA HIS A 149 -4.72 -3.04 2.76
C HIS A 149 -3.21 -3.09 2.59
N MET A 150 -2.63 -4.23 2.95
CA MET A 150 -1.23 -4.53 2.68
C MET A 150 -1.12 -5.11 1.27
N VAL A 151 -0.47 -4.38 0.38
CA VAL A 151 -0.30 -4.77 -1.02
C VAL A 151 1.14 -5.13 -1.26
N VAL A 152 1.39 -6.41 -1.55
CA VAL A 152 2.73 -6.92 -1.84
C VAL A 152 2.87 -7.06 -3.34
N VAL A 153 3.86 -6.41 -3.94
CA VAL A 153 4.07 -6.50 -5.38
C VAL A 153 4.62 -7.87 -5.78
N TYR A 154 5.69 -8.35 -5.14
CA TYR A 154 6.34 -9.63 -5.46
C TYR A 154 6.23 -10.64 -4.31
N GLY A 155 5.50 -11.74 -4.54
CA GLY A 155 5.43 -12.89 -3.65
C GLY A 155 6.28 -14.04 -4.16
N GLY A 156 7.56 -14.10 -3.78
CA GLY A 156 8.47 -15.19 -4.21
C GLY A 156 9.63 -15.48 -3.26
N ASN A 157 9.85 -14.64 -2.25
CA ASN A 157 10.89 -14.83 -1.24
C ASN A 157 10.38 -15.48 0.06
N ILE A 158 9.23 -16.15 -0.02
CA ILE A 158 8.60 -16.87 1.09
C ILE A 158 8.22 -18.27 0.61
N ASN A 159 8.39 -19.29 1.45
CA ASN A 159 7.91 -20.64 1.11
C ASN A 159 6.38 -20.73 1.25
N ALA A 160 5.76 -21.68 0.54
CA ALA A 160 4.30 -21.84 0.49
C ALA A 160 3.67 -22.05 1.88
N LYS A 161 4.32 -22.81 2.77
CA LYS A 161 3.82 -23.06 4.13
C LYS A 161 3.73 -21.77 4.93
N THR A 162 4.78 -20.96 4.94
CA THR A 162 4.78 -19.68 5.65
C THR A 162 3.80 -18.70 5.02
N MET A 163 3.61 -18.71 3.70
CA MET A 163 2.57 -17.90 3.05
C MET A 163 1.15 -18.32 3.50
N GLN A 164 0.90 -19.62 3.64
CA GLN A 164 -0.37 -20.14 4.15
C GLN A 164 -0.62 -19.73 5.61
N GLU A 165 0.40 -19.86 6.48
CA GLU A 165 0.33 -19.42 7.88
C GLU A 165 0.04 -17.91 7.97
N ASN A 166 0.73 -17.12 7.15
CA ASN A 166 0.51 -15.68 7.04
C ASN A 166 -0.91 -15.32 6.63
N ASN A 167 -1.44 -16.00 5.61
CA ASN A 167 -2.81 -15.80 5.16
C ASN A 167 -3.83 -16.13 6.25
N GLN A 168 -3.62 -17.23 7.00
CA GLN A 168 -4.49 -17.60 8.12
C GLN A 168 -4.49 -16.54 9.22
N ILE A 169 -3.32 -15.98 9.55
CA ILE A 169 -3.22 -14.90 10.54
C ILE A 169 -3.99 -13.67 10.07
N VAL A 170 -3.84 -13.26 8.81
CA VAL A 170 -4.54 -12.08 8.26
C VAL A 170 -6.05 -12.31 8.16
N MET A 171 -6.49 -13.50 7.73
CA MET A 171 -7.91 -13.84 7.64
C MET A 171 -8.65 -13.80 8.99
N ALA A 172 -7.93 -13.95 10.10
CA ALA A 172 -8.47 -13.83 11.44
C ALA A 172 -8.62 -12.37 11.93
N LEU A 173 -8.20 -11.37 11.14
CA LEU A 173 -8.20 -9.95 11.51
C LEU A 173 -9.13 -9.15 10.61
N ASP A 174 -10.24 -8.64 11.16
CA ASP A 174 -11.29 -7.97 10.37
C ASP A 174 -10.83 -6.71 9.61
N ASN A 175 -9.86 -5.99 10.18
CA ASN A 175 -9.39 -4.70 9.68
C ASN A 175 -8.13 -4.76 8.83
N VAL A 176 -7.66 -5.95 8.45
CA VAL A 176 -6.46 -6.10 7.62
C VAL A 176 -6.81 -6.94 6.40
N LYS A 177 -6.30 -6.52 5.24
CA LYS A 177 -6.27 -7.33 4.02
C LYS A 177 -4.83 -7.47 3.56
N LEU A 178 -4.51 -8.61 2.99
CA LEU A 178 -3.23 -8.90 2.35
C LEU A 178 -3.52 -9.33 0.92
N ASP A 179 -3.00 -8.58 -0.03
CA ASP A 179 -3.12 -8.84 -1.47
C ASP A 179 -1.71 -8.94 -2.05
N VAL A 180 -1.41 -10.02 -2.77
CA VAL A 180 -0.10 -10.23 -3.41
C VAL A 180 -0.30 -10.23 -4.91
N LEU A 181 0.38 -9.33 -5.62
CA LEU A 181 0.03 -9.01 -7.00
C LEU A 181 0.76 -9.87 -8.03
N TYR A 182 1.94 -10.40 -7.70
CA TYR A 182 2.77 -11.17 -8.62
C TYR A 182 3.45 -12.33 -7.87
N HIS A 183 2.99 -13.55 -8.10
CA HIS A 183 3.43 -14.76 -7.38
C HIS A 183 4.47 -15.53 -8.16
N ASP A 184 5.46 -16.08 -7.47
CA ASP A 184 6.28 -17.16 -8.01
C ASP A 184 5.50 -18.47 -7.92
N ILE A 185 5.24 -19.09 -9.08
CA ILE A 185 4.60 -20.39 -9.16
C ILE A 185 5.70 -21.42 -9.38
N GLU A 186 5.82 -22.34 -8.42
CA GLU A 186 6.84 -23.39 -8.42
C GLU A 186 6.88 -24.12 -9.77
N GLY A 187 8.04 -24.05 -10.45
CA GLY A 187 8.28 -24.66 -11.74
C GLY A 187 7.63 -23.97 -12.96
N LYS A 188 6.90 -22.87 -12.78
CA LYS A 188 6.25 -22.10 -13.86
C LYS A 188 6.70 -20.63 -13.93
N GLY A 189 7.43 -20.16 -12.91
CA GLY A 189 7.90 -18.79 -12.82
C GLY A 189 6.80 -17.85 -12.33
N PHE A 190 7.00 -16.54 -12.50
CA PHE A 190 6.12 -15.56 -11.89
C PHE A 190 4.87 -15.23 -12.73
N GLU A 191 3.70 -15.22 -12.10
CA GLU A 191 2.40 -14.93 -12.69
C GLU A 191 1.65 -13.80 -11.95
N VAL A 192 0.87 -13.01 -12.69
CA VAL A 192 0.02 -11.94 -12.16
C VAL A 192 -1.20 -12.52 -11.44
N ASP A 193 -1.45 -12.08 -10.21
CA ASP A 193 -2.65 -12.46 -9.46
C ASP A 193 -3.83 -11.55 -9.79
N HIS A 194 -4.56 -11.92 -10.83
CA HIS A 194 -5.80 -11.25 -11.22
C HIS A 194 -6.87 -11.23 -10.10
N THR A 195 -6.84 -12.18 -9.17
CA THR A 195 -7.79 -12.23 -8.04
C THR A 195 -7.46 -11.14 -7.03
N SER A 196 -6.19 -11.01 -6.63
CA SER A 196 -5.74 -9.94 -5.73
C SER A 196 -6.04 -8.54 -6.32
N PHE A 197 -5.79 -8.33 -7.61
CA PHE A 197 -6.18 -7.09 -8.27
C PHE A 197 -7.69 -6.84 -8.25
N LYS A 198 -8.50 -7.87 -8.56
CA LYS A 198 -9.96 -7.78 -8.50
C LYS A 198 -10.46 -7.45 -7.10
N ASN A 199 -9.88 -8.04 -6.05
CA ASN A 199 -10.24 -7.76 -4.67
C ASN A 199 -10.03 -6.28 -4.31
N ILE A 200 -8.89 -5.71 -4.70
CA ILE A 200 -8.58 -4.29 -4.49
C ILE A 200 -9.59 -3.40 -5.21
N HIS A 201 -9.88 -3.67 -6.49
CA HIS A 201 -10.82 -2.83 -7.23
C HIS A 201 -12.23 -2.92 -6.67
N THR A 202 -12.68 -4.13 -6.37
CA THR A 202 -14.04 -4.38 -5.89
C THR A 202 -14.26 -3.66 -4.55
N SER A 203 -13.27 -3.70 -3.65
CA SER A 203 -13.39 -2.98 -2.37
C SER A 203 -13.50 -1.46 -2.55
N ILE A 204 -12.88 -0.90 -3.58
CA ILE A 204 -12.98 0.54 -3.88
C ILE A 204 -14.34 0.88 -4.46
N ILE A 205 -14.81 0.11 -5.44
CA ILE A 205 -16.10 0.33 -6.10
C ILE A 205 -17.26 0.26 -5.11
N GLU A 206 -17.20 -0.64 -4.12
CA GLU A 206 -18.21 -0.76 -3.05
C GLU A 206 -18.32 0.46 -2.13
N THR A 207 -17.42 1.45 -2.26
CA THR A 207 -17.37 2.66 -1.41
C THR A 207 -17.67 3.96 -2.17
N ILE A 208 -17.94 3.86 -3.47
CA ILE A 208 -18.36 4.98 -4.34
C ILE A 208 -19.88 5.02 -4.36
#